data_AF-A0A1M6AA40-F1
#
_entry.id   AF-A0A1M6AA40-F1
#
_cell.length_a   1.000
_cell.length_b   1.000
_cell.length_c   1.000
_cell.angle_alpha   90.00
_cell.angle_beta   90.00
_cell.angle_gamma   90.00
#
_symmetry.space_group_name_H-M   'P 1'
#
loop_
_entity.id
_entity.type
_entity.pdbx_description
1 polymer ?
#
loop_
_entity_poly.entity_id
_entity_poly.type
_entity_poly.pdbx_seq_one_letter_code
_entity_poly.pdbx_strand_id
1 'polypeptide(L)' 'MPATITYDPNLSQKAREYLIQLEDHLNEMNQKSPQAREVLLYLNKLLTIHASIREVTMLKVEVPE' A
#
# COMPACT_ATOMS: atom_id res chain seq x y z
N MET A 1 6.42 -20.06 3.49
CA MET A 1 6.14 -18.89 2.64
C MET A 1 5.51 -17.82 3.51
N PRO A 2 5.83 -16.52 3.35
CA PRO A 2 5.09 -15.47 4.03
C PRO A 2 3.61 -15.55 3.64
N ALA A 3 2.71 -15.40 4.61
CA ALA A 3 1.29 -15.36 4.34
C ALA A 3 0.98 -14.09 3.51
N THR A 4 0.50 -14.28 2.29
CA THR A 4 0.06 -13.19 1.42
C THR A 4 -1.46 -13.14 1.42
N ILE A 5 -2.03 -11.94 1.55
CA ILE A 5 -3.46 -11.70 1.35
C ILE A 5 -3.70 -11.33 -0.11
N THR A 6 -4.85 -11.75 -0.67
CA THR A 6 -5.29 -11.31 -1.99
C THR A 6 -5.49 -9.80 -2.00
N TYR A 7 -5.24 -9.15 -3.15
CA TYR A 7 -5.56 -7.73 -3.29
C TYR A 7 -7.06 -7.48 -3.06
N ASP A 8 -7.34 -6.61 -2.10
CA ASP A 8 -8.66 -6.03 -1.86
C ASP A 8 -8.56 -4.51 -1.99
N PRO A 9 -9.30 -3.87 -2.93
CA PRO A 9 -9.24 -2.42 -3.15
C PRO A 9 -9.62 -1.61 -1.90
N ASN A 10 -10.62 -2.06 -1.15
CA ASN A 10 -11.12 -1.35 0.04
C ASN A 10 -10.11 -1.43 1.17
N LEU A 11 -9.51 -2.60 1.37
CA LEU A 11 -8.43 -2.79 2.34
C LEU A 11 -7.18 -2.00 1.94
N SER A 12 -6.84 -1.98 0.65
CA SER A 12 -5.71 -1.20 0.15
C SER A 12 -5.90 0.30 0.34
N GLN A 13 -7.12 0.81 0.15
CA GLN A 13 -7.45 2.21 0.41
C GLN A 13 -7.35 2.52 1.90
N LYS A 14 -7.95 1.69 2.75
CA LYS A 14 -7.90 1.84 4.20
C LYS A 14 -6.47 1.76 4.76
N ALA A 15 -5.63 0.91 4.18
CA ALA A 15 -4.22 0.82 4.54
C ALA A 15 -3.46 2.12 4.23
N ARG A 16 -3.77 2.81 3.11
CA ARG A 16 -3.18 4.13 2.82
C ARG A 16 -3.60 5.18 3.84
N GLU A 17 -4.87 5.20 4.22
CA GLU A 17 -5.39 6.10 5.26
C GLU A 17 -4.69 5.86 6.60
N TYR A 18 -4.48 4.60 6.98
CA TYR A 18 -3.73 4.28 8.20
C TYR A 18 -2.26 4.67 8.15
N LEU A 19 -1.60 4.57 6.99
CA LEU A 19 -0.22 5.04 6.84
C LEU A 19 -0.12 6.56 7.04
N ILE A 20 -1.10 7.34 6.54
CA ILE A 20 -1.16 8.79 6.73
C ILE A 20 -1.39 9.12 8.21
N GLN A 21 -2.38 8.49 8.86
CA GLN A 21 -2.64 8.69 10.29
C GLN A 21 -1.42 8.35 11.16
N LEU A 22 -0.67 7.31 10.79
CA LEU A 22 0.56 6.95 11.48
C LEU A 22 1.67 7.99 11.26
N GLU A 23 1.82 8.54 10.06
CA GLU A 23 2.75 9.64 9.78
C GLU A 23 2.41 10.88 10.61
N ASP A 24 1.13 11.26 10.64
CA ASP A 24 0.64 12.40 11.43
C ASP A 24 0.90 12.19 12.93
N HIS A 25 0.61 11.01 13.47
CA HIS A 25 0.84 10.70 14.87
C HIS A 25 2.34 10.76 15.24
N LEU A 26 3.22 10.21 14.38
CA LEU A 26 4.67 10.30 14.59
C LEU A 26 5.16 11.75 14.54
N ASN A 27 4.56 12.59 13.69
CA ASN A 27 4.86 14.01 13.59
C ASN A 27 4.43 14.76 14.87
N GLU A 28 3.24 14.47 15.40
CA GLU A 28 2.72 15.05 16.66
C GLU A 28 3.59 14.69 17.87
N MET A 29 4.08 13.45 17.94
CA MET A 29 4.95 12.98 19.02
C MET A 29 6.40 13.50 18.91
N ASN A 30 6.72 14.30 17.88
CA ASN A 30 8.09 14.71 17.54
C ASN A 30 9.05 13.52 17.35
N GLN A 31 8.51 12.35 17.00
CA GLN A 31 9.27 11.11 16.74
C GLN A 31 9.62 10.99 15.24
N LYS A 32 10.03 12.11 14.64
CA LYS A 32 10.40 12.20 13.23
C LYS A 32 11.71 11.45 12.99
N SER A 33 11.61 10.14 12.79
CA SER A 33 12.72 9.33 12.31
C SER A 33 12.70 9.31 10.78
N PRO A 34 13.80 9.70 10.11
CA PRO A 34 13.94 9.53 8.65
C PRO A 34 13.67 8.09 8.20
N GLN A 35 14.06 7.11 9.02
CA GLN A 35 13.84 5.69 8.75
C GLN A 35 12.36 5.32 8.81
N ALA A 36 11.62 5.87 9.78
CA ALA A 36 10.17 5.64 9.87
C ALA A 36 9.45 6.17 8.63
N ARG A 37 9.84 7.37 8.16
CA ARG A 37 9.31 7.95 6.94
C ARG A 37 9.61 7.11 5.70
N GLU A 38 10.85 6.63 5.55
CA GLU A 38 11.23 5.73 4.45
C GLU A 38 10.42 4.44 4.46
N VAL A 39 10.19 3.84 5.63
CA VAL A 39 9.36 2.64 5.77
C VAL A 39 7.91 2.91 5.36
N LEU A 40 7.30 4.02 5.81
CA LEU A 40 5.93 4.39 5.43
C LEU A 40 5.78 4.58 3.92
N LEU A 41 6.75 5.26 3.29
CA LEU A 41 6.79 5.44 1.83
C LEU A 41 6.95 4.09 1.11
N TYR A 42 7.79 3.19 1.64
CA TYR A 42 7.97 1.86 1.08
C TYR A 42 6.67 1.02 1.16
N LEU A 43 5.96 1.08 2.28
CA LEU A 43 4.67 0.41 2.45
C LEU A 43 3.63 0.96 1.45
N ASN A 44 3.57 2.28 1.27
CA ASN A 44 2.69 2.89 0.27
C ASN A 44 3.04 2.43 -1.16
N LYS A 45 4.33 2.35 -1.49
CA LYS A 45 4.79 1.83 -2.79
C LYS A 45 4.35 0.38 -3.02
N LEU A 46 4.43 -0.48 -2.00
CA LEU A 46 3.96 -1.86 -2.10
C LEU A 46 2.44 -1.95 -2.34
N LEU A 47 1.64 -1.12 -1.67
CA LEU A 47 0.19 -1.06 -1.91
C LEU A 47 -0.15 -0.64 -3.34
N THR A 48 0.61 0.31 -3.90
CA THR A 48 0.45 0.75 -5.29
C THR A 48 0.82 -0.35 -6.27
N ILE A 49 1.94 -1.04 -6.07
CA ILE A 49 2.34 -2.16 -6.93
C ILE A 49 1.28 -3.27 -6.89
N HIS A 50 0.75 -3.60 -5.71
CA HIS A 50 -0.28 -4.63 -5.58
C HIS A 50 -1.56 -4.27 -6.36
N ALA A 51 -1.95 -2.99 -6.37
CA ALA A 51 -3.05 -2.48 -7.18
C ALA A 51 -2.76 -2.59 -8.69
N SER A 52 -1.59 -2.13 -9.14
CA SER A 52 -1.19 -2.16 -10.55
C SER A 52 -1.06 -3.59 -11.10
N ILE A 53 -0.59 -4.54 -10.29
CA ILE A 53 -0.56 -5.97 -10.69
C ILE A 53 -1.96 -6.48 -10.98
N ARG A 54 -2.95 -6.13 -10.14
CA ARG A 54 -4.35 -6.52 -10.39
C ARG A 54 -4.88 -5.91 -11.69
N GLU A 55 -4.63 -4.64 -11.94
CA GLU A 55 -5.05 -3.97 -13.19
C GLU A 55 -4.47 -4.66 -14.42
N VAL A 56 -3.16 -4.94 -14.44
CA VAL A 56 -2.49 -5.66 -15.53
C VAL A 56 -3.03 -7.09 -15.67
N THR A 57 -3.35 -7.76 -14.56
CA THR A 57 -3.91 -9.12 -14.58
C THR A 57 -5.33 -9.12 -15.14
N MET A 58 -6.17 -8.14 -14.81
CA MET A 58 -7.51 -8.01 -15.37
C MET A 58 -7.47 -7.73 -16.88
N LEU A 59 -6.60 -6.82 -17.33
CA LEU A 59 -6.44 -6.49 -18.76
C LEU A 59 -5.99 -7.70 -19.61
N LYS A 60 -5.22 -8.63 -19.04
CA LYS A 60 -4.82 -9.87 -19.74
C LYS A 60 -5.96 -10.88 -19.94
N VAL A 61 -7.03 -10.81 -19.14
CA VAL A 61 -8.15 -11.76 -19.20
C VAL A 61 -9.22 -11.27 -20.21
N GLU A 62 -9.27 -9.99 -20.52
CA GLU A 62 -10.30 -9.38 -21.39
C GLU A 62 -10.00 -9.46 -22.90
N VAL A 63 -9.01 -10.22 -23.36
CA VAL A 63 -8.79 -10.44 -24.81
C VAL A 63 -9.75 -11.54 -25.29
N PRO A 64 -10.81 -11.24 -26.05
CA PRO A 64 -11.68 -12.26 -26.65
C PRO A 64 -11.00 -12.80 -27.91
N GLU A 65 -11.02 -14.12 -28.11
CA GLU A 65 -10.75 -14.75 -29.41
C GLU A 65 -11.74 -14.29 -30.50
#